data_AF-A0A1X2HSU4-F1
#
_entry.id   AF-A0A1X2HSU4-F1
#
_cell.length_a   1.000
_cell.length_b   1.000
_cell.length_c   1.000
_cell.angle_alpha   90.00
_cell.angle_beta   90.00
_cell.angle_gamma   90.00
#
_symmetry.space_group_name_H-M   'P 1'
#
loop_
_entity.id
_entity.type
_entity.pdbx_description
1 polymer ?
#
loop_
_entity_poly.entity_id
_entity_poly.type
_entity_poly.pdbx_seq_one_letter_code
_entity_poly.pdbx_strand_id
1 'polypeptide(L)'
;KTPMTESRRKQTLAEVMLAYISMAILQAKLVFRPKVRRTHQEAQDYLTEAERLSTKVDYTGGNRYIADAFQMIGVSLFNENLYGDAVYPLRKCCTLLEHDKATLQSDNARLHLSKRYESWGVCCQKAKMSDVSVKAFRLALRRLPRSSIDAFVKDLDTLSAASLAEANPIIPKLMERFMRVNFIDNEDEEGHFASGAMDLSHLSGAKRCLIHEYELKILTSLSARRDCSVYQNILLDTLLSFYTQRHFPVRRAR
;
A
#
# COMPACT_ATOMS: atom_id res chain seq x y z
N LYS A 1 2.64 29.96 45.01
CA LYS A 1 2.59 28.84 44.03
C LYS A 1 1.66 29.26 42.90
N THR A 2 2.20 29.78 41.81
CA THR A 2 1.40 30.23 40.66
C THR A 2 0.79 29.01 39.97
N PRO A 3 -0.54 28.95 39.75
CA PRO A 3 -1.15 27.81 39.07
C PRO A 3 -0.63 27.73 37.64
N MET A 4 -0.12 26.57 37.24
CA MET A 4 0.24 26.31 35.86
C MET A 4 -0.99 26.51 34.97
N THR A 5 -0.83 27.32 33.93
CA THR A 5 -1.84 27.47 32.88
C THR A 5 -2.05 26.14 32.17
N GLU A 6 -3.28 25.88 31.72
CA GLU A 6 -3.68 24.64 31.05
C GLU A 6 -2.81 24.35 29.81
N SER A 7 -2.41 25.40 29.09
CA SER A 7 -1.48 25.33 27.94
C SER A 7 -0.11 24.76 28.33
N ARG A 8 0.49 25.23 29.43
CA ARG A 8 1.78 24.71 29.92
C ARG A 8 1.67 23.25 30.35
N ARG A 9 0.54 22.83 30.92
CA ARG A 9 0.31 21.42 31.31
C ARG A 9 0.24 20.50 30.09
N LYS A 10 -0.45 20.92 29.04
CA LYS A 10 -0.54 20.17 27.78
C LYS A 10 0.84 20.04 27.10
N GLN A 11 1.65 21.10 27.13
CA GLN A 11 3.01 21.07 26.60
C GLN A 11 3.92 20.12 27.37
N THR A 12 3.95 20.19 28.71
CA THR A 12 4.76 19.27 29.53
C THR A 12 4.34 17.81 29.32
N LEU A 13 3.04 17.54 29.20
CA LEU A 13 2.55 16.18 28.91
C LEU A 13 3.04 15.69 27.54
N ALA A 14 3.00 16.53 26.50
CA ALA A 14 3.50 16.19 25.17
C ALA A 14 5.00 15.86 25.16
N GLU A 15 5.81 16.62 25.89
CA GLU A 15 7.26 16.38 26.03
C GLU A 15 7.54 15.05 26.75
N VAL A 16 6.84 14.78 27.85
CA VAL A 16 6.96 13.52 28.60
C VAL A 16 6.55 12.33 27.72
N MET A 17 5.45 12.45 26.96
CA MET A 17 5.01 11.38 26.07
C MET A 17 5.99 11.13 24.93
N LEU A 18 6.56 12.17 24.33
CA LEU A 18 7.57 12.01 23.29
C LEU A 18 8.83 11.31 23.82
N ALA A 19 9.28 11.66 25.02
CA ALA A 19 10.39 11.00 25.68
C ALA A 19 10.10 9.52 25.95
N TYR A 20 8.91 9.21 26.47
CA TYR A 20 8.47 7.83 26.71
C TYR A 20 8.46 6.99 25.42
N ILE A 21 7.87 7.51 24.35
CA ILE A 21 7.83 6.84 23.04
C ILE A 21 9.24 6.61 22.51
N SER A 22 10.11 7.60 22.63
CA SER A 22 11.51 7.49 22.20
C SER A 22 12.27 6.39 22.95
N MET A 23 12.06 6.27 24.27
CA MET A 23 12.64 5.21 25.09
C MET A 23 12.10 3.83 24.69
N ALA A 24 10.78 3.69 24.49
CA ALA A 24 10.19 2.43 24.06
C ALA A 24 10.71 1.98 22.68
N ILE A 25 10.86 2.92 21.73
CA ILE A 25 11.46 2.65 20.42
C ILE A 25 12.92 2.20 20.57
N LEU A 26 13.69 2.86 21.43
CA LEU A 26 15.09 2.47 21.69
C LEU A 26 15.18 1.07 22.29
N GLN A 27 14.35 0.75 23.28
CA GLN A 27 14.28 -0.60 23.88
C GLN A 27 13.91 -1.66 22.84
N ALA A 28 12.89 -1.41 22.03
CA ALA A 28 12.49 -2.30 20.93
C ALA A 28 13.66 -2.57 19.97
N LYS A 29 14.42 -1.53 19.59
CA LYS A 29 15.60 -1.67 18.72
C LYS A 29 16.73 -2.45 19.37
N LEU A 30 16.99 -2.22 20.66
CA LEU A 30 18.07 -2.89 21.38
C LEU A 30 17.83 -4.39 21.53
N VAL A 31 16.59 -4.79 21.83
CA VAL A 31 16.24 -6.20 22.04
C VAL A 31 16.03 -6.96 20.73
N PHE A 32 15.52 -6.31 19.69
CA PHE A 32 15.17 -6.97 18.43
C PHE A 32 16.37 -7.65 17.77
N ARG A 33 16.24 -8.95 17.53
CA ARG A 33 17.20 -9.76 16.77
C ARG A 33 16.42 -10.56 15.72
N PRO A 34 16.62 -10.30 14.41
CA PRO A 34 15.81 -10.90 13.35
C PRO A 34 15.80 -12.44 13.38
N LYS A 35 16.91 -13.06 13.77
CA LYS A 35 17.06 -14.52 13.83
C LYS A 35 16.55 -15.16 15.12
N VAL A 36 16.06 -14.38 16.09
CA VAL A 36 15.60 -14.87 17.40
C VAL A 36 14.14 -14.50 17.62
N ARG A 37 13.23 -15.45 17.37
CA ARG A 37 11.77 -15.23 17.36
C ARG A 37 11.22 -14.58 18.64
N ARG A 38 11.71 -14.99 19.82
CA ARG A 38 11.29 -14.41 21.10
C ARG A 38 11.47 -12.89 21.14
N THR A 39 12.55 -12.38 20.56
CA THR A 39 12.86 -10.94 20.56
C THR A 39 11.94 -10.13 19.64
N HIS A 40 11.25 -10.78 18.70
CA HIS A 40 10.28 -10.11 17.82
C HIS A 40 9.08 -9.67 18.64
N GLN A 41 8.53 -10.57 19.44
CA GLN A 41 7.39 -10.28 20.31
C GLN A 41 7.76 -9.22 21.35
N GLU A 42 8.91 -9.40 22.01
CA GLU A 42 9.36 -8.45 23.04
C GLU A 42 9.55 -7.03 22.48
N ALA A 43 10.13 -6.89 21.30
CA ALA A 43 10.25 -5.60 20.62
C ALA A 43 8.87 -5.00 20.27
N GLN A 44 7.92 -5.83 19.82
CA GLN A 44 6.57 -5.40 19.48
C GLN A 44 5.76 -5.01 20.71
N ASP A 45 6.00 -5.63 21.87
CA ASP A 45 5.33 -5.32 23.13
C ASP A 45 5.69 -3.90 23.62
N TYR A 46 6.97 -3.52 23.56
CA TYR A 46 7.40 -2.14 23.86
C TYR A 46 6.67 -1.11 22.99
N LEU A 47 6.55 -1.37 21.68
CA LEU A 47 5.89 -0.45 20.76
C LEU A 47 4.38 -0.41 20.95
N THR A 48 3.76 -1.56 21.24
CA THR A 48 2.31 -1.66 21.49
C THR A 48 1.94 -0.95 22.80
N GLU A 49 2.78 -1.05 23.83
CA GLU A 49 2.57 -0.31 25.08
C GLU A 49 2.71 1.20 24.89
N ALA A 50 3.67 1.63 24.06
CA ALA A 50 3.80 3.04 23.67
C ALA A 50 2.57 3.56 22.92
N GLU A 51 2.03 2.80 21.96
CA GLU A 51 0.76 3.13 21.29
C GLU A 51 -0.40 3.24 22.28
N ARG A 52 -0.52 2.26 23.20
CA ARG A 52 -1.60 2.19 24.18
C ARG A 52 -1.60 3.40 25.12
N LEU A 53 -0.44 3.74 25.67
CA LEU A 53 -0.31 4.90 26.56
C LEU A 53 -0.53 6.21 25.83
N SER A 54 -0.02 6.34 24.59
CA SER A 54 -0.25 7.51 23.73
C SER A 54 -1.74 7.73 23.48
N THR A 55 -2.47 6.65 23.19
CA THR A 55 -3.92 6.68 23.01
C THR A 55 -4.65 7.05 24.30
N LYS A 56 -4.24 6.50 25.44
CA LYS A 56 -4.88 6.76 26.75
C LYS A 56 -4.83 8.24 27.16
N VAL A 57 -3.84 8.98 26.68
CA VAL A 57 -3.65 10.41 27.00
C VAL A 57 -3.96 11.33 25.82
N ASP A 58 -4.63 10.81 24.78
CA ASP A 58 -4.99 11.53 23.56
C ASP A 58 -3.80 12.21 22.85
N TYR A 59 -2.60 11.61 22.94
CA TYR A 59 -1.40 12.09 22.29
C TYR A 59 -1.12 11.32 20.99
N THR A 60 -1.34 11.97 19.84
CA THR A 60 -1.14 11.34 18.52
C THR A 60 0.18 11.70 17.84
N GLY A 61 0.90 12.71 18.35
CA GLY A 61 2.15 13.22 17.76
C GLY A 61 3.27 12.19 17.68
N GLY A 62 3.17 11.11 18.46
CA GLY A 62 4.12 10.00 18.48
C GLY A 62 3.85 8.88 17.47
N ASN A 63 2.66 8.81 16.88
CA ASN A 63 2.21 7.66 16.09
C ASN A 63 3.12 7.35 14.90
N ARG A 64 3.65 8.40 14.25
CA ARG A 64 4.58 8.26 13.13
C ARG A 64 5.88 7.56 13.55
N TYR A 65 6.45 7.92 14.70
CA TYR A 65 7.68 7.31 15.20
C TYR A 65 7.47 5.83 15.55
N ILE A 66 6.33 5.52 16.17
CA ILE A 66 5.94 4.14 16.48
C ILE A 66 5.74 3.34 15.18
N ALA A 67 5.06 3.92 14.19
CA ALA A 67 4.86 3.31 12.88
C ALA A 67 6.19 3.02 12.17
N ASP A 68 7.14 3.96 12.21
CA ASP A 68 8.48 3.78 11.62
C ASP A 68 9.29 2.70 12.34
N ALA A 69 9.14 2.55 13.66
CA ALA A 69 9.75 1.46 14.42
C ALA A 69 9.15 0.09 14.04
N PHE A 70 7.82 -0.01 13.93
CA PHE A 70 7.17 -1.21 13.41
C PHE A 70 7.60 -1.52 11.97
N GLN A 71 7.72 -0.51 11.11
CA GLN A 71 8.22 -0.69 9.74
C GLN A 71 9.63 -1.28 9.73
N MET A 72 10.52 -0.79 10.60
CA MET A 72 11.89 -1.29 10.71
C MET A 72 11.92 -2.79 11.07
N ILE A 73 11.14 -3.20 12.08
CA ILE A 73 10.99 -4.61 12.46
C ILE A 73 10.47 -5.43 11.28
N GLY A 74 9.38 -4.98 10.65
CA GLY A 74 8.73 -5.68 9.54
C GLY A 74 9.64 -5.86 8.31
N VAL A 75 10.37 -4.82 7.91
CA VAL A 75 11.33 -4.89 6.79
C VAL A 75 12.50 -5.80 7.13
N SER A 76 12.99 -5.77 8.36
CA SER A 76 14.07 -6.65 8.77
C SER A 76 13.65 -8.13 8.74
N LEU A 77 12.42 -8.45 9.15
CA LEU A 77 11.87 -9.81 9.07
C LEU A 77 11.61 -10.23 7.62
N PHE A 78 11.14 -9.31 6.77
CA PHE A 78 10.99 -9.52 5.34
C PHE A 78 12.33 -9.92 4.68
N ASN A 79 13.41 -9.22 5.01
CA ASN A 79 14.75 -9.49 4.46
C ASN A 79 15.32 -10.85 4.90
N GLU A 80 14.92 -11.34 6.07
CA GLU A 80 15.26 -12.69 6.54
C GLU A 80 14.28 -13.78 6.04
N ASN A 81 13.36 -13.43 5.13
CA ASN A 81 12.30 -14.29 4.59
C ASN A 81 11.32 -14.83 5.66
N LEU A 82 11.25 -14.18 6.82
CA LEU A 82 10.30 -14.50 7.91
C LEU A 82 8.96 -13.80 7.65
N TYR A 83 8.33 -14.10 6.52
CA TYR A 83 7.16 -13.36 6.03
C TYR A 83 5.97 -13.39 6.99
N GLY A 84 5.71 -14.52 7.65
CA GLY A 84 4.63 -14.66 8.63
C GLY A 84 4.82 -13.74 9.84
N ASP A 85 6.03 -13.70 10.41
CA ASP A 85 6.33 -12.84 11.55
C ASP A 85 6.37 -11.34 11.14
N ALA A 86 6.66 -11.04 9.87
CA ALA A 86 6.64 -9.67 9.33
C ALA A 86 5.22 -9.10 9.14
N VAL A 87 4.17 -9.92 9.08
CA VAL A 87 2.78 -9.48 8.82
C VAL A 87 2.29 -8.49 9.87
N TYR A 88 2.40 -8.83 11.15
CA TYR A 88 1.91 -7.98 12.24
C TYR A 88 2.55 -6.58 12.25
N PRO A 89 3.89 -6.44 12.30
CA PRO A 89 4.52 -5.12 12.36
C PRO A 89 4.24 -4.28 11.11
N LEU A 90 4.23 -4.87 9.91
CA LEU A 90 3.91 -4.12 8.68
C LEU A 90 2.45 -3.65 8.66
N ARG A 91 1.50 -4.49 9.12
CA ARG A 91 0.10 -4.09 9.27
C ARG A 91 -0.05 -2.95 10.27
N LYS A 92 0.56 -3.08 11.46
CA LYS A 92 0.48 -2.09 12.53
C LYS A 92 1.02 -0.73 12.12
N CYS A 93 2.16 -0.73 11.43
CA CYS A 93 2.73 0.44 10.82
C CYS A 93 1.72 1.16 9.89
N CYS A 94 1.04 0.43 9.00
CA CYS A 94 0.04 1.03 8.11
C CYS A 94 -1.14 1.61 8.89
N THR A 95 -1.67 0.88 9.88
CA THR A 95 -2.79 1.35 10.73
C THR A 95 -2.46 2.64 11.46
N LEU A 96 -1.27 2.75 12.06
CA LEU A 96 -0.85 3.96 12.78
C LEU A 96 -0.75 5.18 11.86
N LEU A 97 -0.25 4.99 10.63
CA LEU A 97 -0.17 6.08 9.64
C LEU A 97 -1.53 6.54 9.12
N GLU A 98 -2.51 5.63 9.02
CA GLU A 98 -3.90 6.00 8.67
C GLU A 98 -4.53 6.95 9.70
N HIS A 99 -4.12 6.86 10.96
CA HIS A 99 -4.56 7.76 12.02
C HIS A 99 -3.86 9.14 11.98
N ASP A 100 -2.72 9.26 11.29
CA ASP A 100 -2.02 10.53 11.08
C ASP A 100 -2.54 11.28 9.84
N LYS A 101 -3.78 11.77 9.94
CA LYS A 101 -4.50 12.43 8.84
C LYS A 101 -3.81 13.68 8.30
N ALA A 102 -3.05 14.40 9.15
CA ALA A 102 -2.35 15.62 8.75
C ALA A 102 -1.22 15.29 7.75
N THR A 103 -0.44 14.24 8.03
CA THR A 103 0.67 13.82 7.17
C THR A 103 0.18 13.24 5.83
N LEU A 104 -0.97 12.56 5.82
CA LEU A 104 -1.55 11.94 4.62
C LEU A 104 -2.11 12.92 3.57
N GLN A 105 -2.02 14.23 3.81
CA GLN A 105 -2.38 15.23 2.81
C GLN A 105 -1.33 15.36 1.69
N SER A 106 -0.09 14.94 1.91
CA SER A 106 0.97 15.02 0.90
C SER A 106 1.03 13.77 0.01
N ASP A 107 1.32 13.99 -1.28
CA ASP A 107 1.50 12.90 -2.25
C ASP A 107 2.63 11.95 -1.86
N ASN A 108 3.72 12.49 -1.29
CA ASN A 108 4.83 11.66 -0.84
C ASN A 108 4.43 10.74 0.32
N ALA A 109 3.70 11.25 1.31
CA ALA A 109 3.22 10.43 2.42
C ALA A 109 2.26 9.34 1.95
N ARG A 110 1.35 9.67 1.02
CA ARG A 110 0.44 8.72 0.37
C ARG A 110 1.20 7.63 -0.38
N LEU A 111 2.22 8.00 -1.15
CA LEU A 111 3.08 7.05 -1.86
C LEU A 111 3.84 6.13 -0.90
N HIS A 112 4.38 6.68 0.19
CA HIS A 112 5.04 5.88 1.22
C HIS A 112 4.07 4.89 1.88
N LEU A 113 2.86 5.32 2.22
CA LEU A 113 1.84 4.43 2.77
C LEU A 113 1.43 3.33 1.77
N SER A 114 1.27 3.67 0.48
CA SER A 114 1.03 2.69 -0.60
C SER A 114 2.13 1.62 -0.65
N LYS A 115 3.41 2.01 -0.60
CA LYS A 115 4.55 1.07 -0.60
C LYS A 115 4.59 0.18 0.66
N ARG A 116 4.16 0.71 1.81
CA ARG A 116 4.07 -0.07 3.06
C ARG A 116 2.94 -1.10 2.99
N TYR A 117 1.77 -0.72 2.47
CA TYR A 117 0.68 -1.66 2.17
C TYR A 117 1.10 -2.74 1.17
N GLU A 118 1.84 -2.37 0.13
CA GLU A 118 2.39 -3.33 -0.83
C GLU A 118 3.33 -4.33 -0.16
N SER A 119 4.24 -3.87 0.72
CA SER A 119 5.15 -4.74 1.47
C SER A 119 4.39 -5.71 2.37
N TRP A 120 3.35 -5.22 3.06
CA TRP A 120 2.45 -6.07 3.86
C TRP A 120 1.72 -7.11 3.00
N GLY A 121 1.23 -6.71 1.82
CA GLY A 121 0.56 -7.60 0.87
C GLY A 121 1.47 -8.72 0.37
N VAL A 122 2.73 -8.41 0.06
CA VAL A 122 3.73 -9.43 -0.33
C VAL A 122 3.99 -10.42 0.82
N CYS A 123 4.15 -9.94 2.06
CA CYS A 123 4.29 -10.84 3.21
C CYS A 123 3.09 -11.78 3.37
N CYS A 124 1.87 -11.24 3.27
CA CYS A 124 0.66 -12.05 3.38
C CYS A 124 0.58 -13.10 2.26
N GLN A 125 0.89 -12.73 1.02
CA GLN A 125 0.92 -13.67 -0.12
C GLN A 125 1.91 -14.80 0.15
N LYS A 126 3.14 -14.46 0.55
CA LYS A 126 4.19 -15.44 0.84
C LYS A 126 3.87 -16.32 2.06
N ALA A 127 3.11 -15.80 3.01
CA ALA A 127 2.59 -16.54 4.16
C ALA A 127 1.30 -17.33 3.87
N LYS A 128 0.86 -17.42 2.60
CA LYS A 128 -0.37 -18.11 2.17
C LYS A 128 -1.66 -17.54 2.79
N MET A 129 -1.68 -16.23 3.03
CA MET A 129 -2.84 -15.49 3.53
C MET A 129 -3.45 -14.66 2.39
N SER A 130 -4.01 -15.32 1.38
CA SER A 130 -4.46 -14.70 0.12
C SER A 130 -5.47 -13.56 0.34
N ASP A 131 -6.52 -13.77 1.13
CA ASP A 131 -7.57 -12.74 1.37
C ASP A 131 -7.01 -11.46 2.01
N VAL A 132 -6.09 -11.64 2.95
CA VAL A 132 -5.42 -10.52 3.62
C VAL A 132 -4.46 -9.82 2.66
N SER A 133 -3.81 -10.57 1.77
CA SER A 133 -2.96 -10.03 0.72
C SER A 133 -3.76 -9.18 -0.29
N VAL A 134 -4.92 -9.68 -0.76
CA VAL A 134 -5.83 -8.90 -1.62
C VAL A 134 -6.22 -7.60 -0.94
N LYS A 135 -6.61 -7.66 0.35
CA LYS A 135 -6.97 -6.47 1.13
C LYS A 135 -5.81 -5.46 1.22
N ALA A 136 -4.60 -5.93 1.49
CA ALA A 136 -3.42 -5.07 1.60
C ALA A 136 -3.08 -4.41 0.24
N PHE A 137 -3.08 -5.16 -0.86
CA PHE A 137 -2.83 -4.60 -2.19
C PHE A 137 -3.94 -3.63 -2.64
N ARG A 138 -5.21 -3.92 -2.31
CA ARG A 138 -6.33 -3.00 -2.55
C ARG A 138 -6.14 -1.68 -1.82
N LEU A 139 -5.69 -1.72 -0.56
CA LEU A 139 -5.36 -0.52 0.21
C LEU A 139 -4.17 0.24 -0.38
N ALA A 140 -3.15 -0.46 -0.88
CA ALA A 140 -2.04 0.17 -1.59
C ALA A 140 -2.53 0.95 -2.82
N LEU A 141 -3.31 0.31 -3.70
CA LEU A 141 -3.87 0.93 -4.91
C LEU A 141 -4.71 2.17 -4.58
N ARG A 142 -5.55 2.11 -3.54
CA ARG A 142 -6.38 3.24 -3.09
C ARG A 142 -5.56 4.42 -2.58
N ARG A 143 -4.35 4.17 -2.06
CA ARG A 143 -3.48 5.21 -1.49
C ARG A 143 -2.53 5.84 -2.51
N LEU A 144 -2.44 5.33 -3.74
CA LEU A 144 -1.65 5.97 -4.79
C LEU A 144 -2.02 7.46 -4.93
N PRO A 145 -1.03 8.37 -4.94
CA PRO A 145 -1.29 9.78 -5.16
C PRO A 145 -1.59 10.05 -6.63
N ARG A 146 -2.37 11.11 -6.89
CA ARG A 146 -2.78 11.48 -8.26
C ARG A 146 -1.57 11.79 -9.14
N SER A 147 -0.58 12.50 -8.61
CA SER A 147 0.68 12.79 -9.34
C SER A 147 1.40 11.54 -9.84
N SER A 148 1.39 10.43 -9.08
CA SER A 148 2.00 9.17 -9.53
C SER A 148 1.19 8.50 -10.63
N ILE A 149 -0.14 8.60 -10.57
CA ILE A 149 -1.04 8.09 -11.61
C ILE A 149 -0.86 8.92 -12.88
N ASP A 150 -0.87 10.25 -12.76
CA ASP A 150 -0.63 11.18 -13.87
C ASP A 150 0.72 10.95 -14.53
N ALA A 151 1.78 10.71 -13.75
CA ALA A 151 3.11 10.39 -14.28
C ALA A 151 3.11 9.09 -15.09
N PHE A 152 2.38 8.06 -14.66
CA PHE A 152 2.27 6.79 -15.38
C PHE A 152 1.53 6.93 -16.71
N VAL A 153 0.48 7.76 -16.76
CA VAL A 153 -0.35 7.95 -17.97
C VAL A 153 0.08 9.16 -18.82
N LYS A 154 1.19 9.82 -18.47
CA LYS A 154 1.60 11.09 -19.08
C LYS A 154 1.90 10.96 -20.57
N ASP A 155 2.65 9.94 -20.95
CA ASP A 155 3.17 9.76 -22.31
C ASP A 155 2.31 8.75 -23.11
N LEU A 156 0.99 8.75 -22.85
CA LEU A 156 0.02 7.91 -23.53
C LEU A 156 0.05 8.06 -25.05
N ASP A 157 0.26 9.27 -25.54
CA ASP A 157 0.16 9.57 -26.96
C ASP A 157 1.38 9.08 -27.75
N THR A 158 2.51 8.81 -27.07
CA THR A 158 3.78 8.45 -27.69
C THR A 158 4.21 7.01 -27.42
N LEU A 159 3.75 6.42 -26.30
CA LEU A 159 4.21 5.12 -25.85
C LEU A 159 3.07 4.09 -25.70
N SER A 160 3.42 2.82 -25.90
CA SER A 160 2.54 1.70 -25.59
C SER A 160 2.39 1.50 -24.08
N ALA A 161 1.30 0.87 -23.62
CA ALA A 161 1.12 0.50 -22.22
C ALA A 161 2.29 -0.34 -21.67
N ALA A 162 2.89 -1.19 -22.50
CA ALA A 162 4.06 -1.99 -22.12
C ALA A 162 5.29 -1.12 -21.89
N SER A 163 5.60 -0.20 -22.81
CA SER A 163 6.74 0.70 -22.71
C SER A 163 6.62 1.66 -21.52
N LEU A 164 5.40 2.17 -21.26
CA LEU A 164 5.12 2.99 -20.08
C LEU A 164 5.31 2.22 -18.79
N ALA A 165 4.93 0.93 -18.77
CA ALA A 165 5.10 0.09 -17.60
C ALA A 165 6.58 -0.18 -17.26
N GLU A 166 7.44 -0.24 -18.27
CA GLU A 166 8.89 -0.37 -18.08
C GLU A 166 9.52 0.93 -17.58
N ALA A 167 9.11 2.07 -18.15
CA ALA A 167 9.61 3.39 -17.76
C ALA A 167 9.20 3.79 -16.34
N ASN A 168 7.97 3.46 -15.92
CA ASN A 168 7.42 3.81 -14.61
C ASN A 168 6.82 2.59 -13.90
N PRO A 169 7.65 1.71 -13.29
CA PRO A 169 7.22 0.38 -12.87
C PRO A 169 6.40 0.33 -11.58
N ILE A 170 6.25 1.42 -10.83
CA ILE A 170 5.64 1.41 -9.50
C ILE A 170 4.17 0.96 -9.55
N ILE A 171 3.34 1.65 -10.33
CA ILE A 171 1.92 1.32 -10.49
C ILE A 171 1.74 -0.03 -11.22
N PRO A 172 2.42 -0.27 -12.36
CA PRO A 172 2.39 -1.55 -13.05
C PRO A 172 2.63 -2.77 -12.16
N LYS A 173 3.72 -2.77 -11.37
CA LYS A 173 4.05 -3.88 -10.48
C LYS A 173 3.00 -4.08 -9.40
N LEU A 174 2.42 -3.00 -8.88
CA LEU A 174 1.38 -3.08 -7.87
C LEU A 174 0.07 -3.65 -8.45
N MET A 175 -0.32 -3.23 -9.66
CA MET A 175 -1.47 -3.78 -10.39
C MET A 175 -1.28 -5.27 -10.66
N GLU A 176 -0.10 -5.67 -11.17
CA GLU A 176 0.25 -7.06 -11.43
C GLU A 176 0.17 -7.91 -10.15
N ARG A 177 0.73 -7.43 -9.03
CA ARG A 177 0.66 -8.12 -7.74
C ARG A 177 -0.78 -8.29 -7.26
N PHE A 178 -1.58 -7.22 -7.30
CA PHE A 178 -2.99 -7.25 -6.92
C PHE A 178 -3.78 -8.26 -7.75
N MET A 179 -3.70 -8.14 -9.09
CA MET A 179 -4.44 -9.00 -10.00
C MET A 179 -3.97 -10.45 -9.91
N ARG A 180 -2.66 -10.71 -9.77
CA ARG A 180 -2.19 -12.09 -9.60
C ARG A 180 -2.78 -12.73 -8.36
N VAL A 181 -2.76 -12.06 -7.21
CA VAL A 181 -3.36 -12.63 -5.99
C VAL A 181 -4.86 -12.80 -6.20
N ASN A 182 -5.55 -11.79 -6.72
CA ASN A 182 -7.01 -11.84 -6.86
C ASN A 182 -7.50 -12.90 -7.85
N PHE A 183 -6.78 -13.13 -8.96
CA PHE A 183 -7.20 -14.07 -10.00
C PHE A 183 -6.56 -15.45 -9.87
N ILE A 184 -5.40 -15.61 -9.23
CA ILE A 184 -4.71 -16.90 -9.16
C ILE A 184 -4.69 -17.47 -7.74
N ASP A 185 -4.35 -16.65 -6.75
CA ASP A 185 -4.07 -17.13 -5.40
C ASP A 185 -5.31 -17.09 -4.47
N ASN A 186 -6.35 -16.33 -4.83
CA ASN A 186 -7.64 -16.31 -4.16
C ASN A 186 -8.66 -17.12 -4.97
N GLU A 187 -9.35 -18.03 -4.29
CA GLU A 187 -10.40 -18.89 -4.85
C GLU A 187 -11.75 -18.15 -4.99
N ASP A 188 -11.87 -16.93 -4.47
CA ASP A 188 -13.04 -16.07 -4.67
C ASP A 188 -13.37 -15.95 -6.17
N GLU A 189 -14.63 -16.26 -6.52
CA GLU A 189 -15.10 -16.30 -7.91
C GLU A 189 -15.17 -14.91 -8.55
N GLU A 190 -15.22 -13.84 -7.75
CA GLU A 190 -15.31 -12.46 -8.24
C GLU A 190 -13.92 -11.87 -8.55
N GLY A 191 -13.56 -11.89 -9.83
CA GLY A 191 -12.40 -11.18 -10.34
C GLY A 191 -12.56 -9.67 -10.20
N HIS A 192 -11.62 -9.03 -9.52
CA HIS A 192 -11.59 -7.57 -9.32
C HIS A 192 -10.42 -6.96 -10.10
N PHE A 193 -10.71 -5.93 -10.88
CA PHE A 193 -9.70 -5.15 -11.59
C PHE A 193 -9.00 -4.15 -10.67
N ALA A 194 -7.73 -3.85 -10.94
CA ALA A 194 -6.94 -2.92 -10.13
C ALA A 194 -7.48 -1.48 -10.24
N SER A 195 -7.98 -1.10 -11.42
CA SER A 195 -8.62 0.17 -11.73
C SER A 195 -9.81 0.45 -10.81
N GLY A 196 -10.55 -0.57 -10.39
CA GLY A 196 -11.65 -0.44 -9.43
C GLY A 196 -11.21 -0.06 -8.00
N ALA A 197 -9.94 -0.27 -7.65
CA ALA A 197 -9.38 0.11 -6.35
C ALA A 197 -8.69 1.49 -6.36
N MET A 198 -8.42 2.06 -7.53
CA MET A 198 -7.68 3.32 -7.71
C MET A 198 -8.63 4.53 -7.81
N ASP A 199 -8.19 5.71 -7.36
CA ASP A 199 -8.91 6.97 -7.64
C ASP A 199 -8.55 7.49 -9.04
N LEU A 200 -9.35 7.08 -10.04
CA LEU A 200 -9.18 7.48 -11.45
C LEU A 200 -10.13 8.61 -11.88
N SER A 201 -10.89 9.18 -10.94
CA SER A 201 -11.95 10.18 -11.22
C SER A 201 -11.44 11.41 -11.97
N HIS A 202 -10.20 11.81 -11.70
CA HIS A 202 -9.52 12.97 -12.31
C HIS A 202 -8.99 12.73 -13.73
N LEU A 203 -8.88 11.47 -14.18
CA LEU A 203 -8.35 11.15 -15.50
C LEU A 203 -9.40 11.27 -16.60
N SER A 204 -8.96 11.67 -17.79
CA SER A 204 -9.76 11.58 -19.02
C SER A 204 -10.03 10.13 -19.41
N GLY A 205 -11.06 9.90 -20.23
CA GLY A 205 -11.41 8.56 -20.71
C GLY A 205 -10.25 7.85 -21.40
N ALA A 206 -9.46 8.57 -22.22
CA ALA A 206 -8.31 8.01 -22.93
C ALA A 206 -7.22 7.51 -21.95
N LYS A 207 -6.92 8.30 -20.91
CA LYS A 207 -5.96 7.93 -19.86
C LYS A 207 -6.45 6.75 -19.01
N ARG A 208 -7.76 6.63 -18.75
CA ARG A 208 -8.33 5.46 -18.10
C ARG A 208 -8.22 4.21 -18.97
N CYS A 209 -8.46 4.34 -20.28
CA CYS A 209 -8.32 3.21 -21.20
C CYS A 209 -6.89 2.65 -21.23
N LEU A 210 -5.85 3.48 -21.06
CA LEU A 210 -4.48 2.98 -20.90
C LEU A 210 -4.31 2.02 -19.71
N ILE A 211 -4.97 2.33 -18.59
CA ILE A 211 -4.95 1.48 -17.40
C ILE A 211 -5.61 0.15 -17.73
N HIS A 212 -6.77 0.17 -18.41
CA HIS A 212 -7.46 -1.04 -18.87
C HIS A 212 -6.66 -1.85 -19.90
N GLU A 213 -5.93 -1.21 -20.82
CA GLU A 213 -4.99 -1.89 -21.73
C GLU A 213 -3.92 -2.65 -20.93
N TYR A 214 -3.41 -2.05 -19.85
CA TYR A 214 -2.42 -2.70 -19.00
C TYR A 214 -3.02 -3.84 -18.17
N GLU A 215 -4.24 -3.67 -17.66
CA GLU A 215 -4.99 -4.76 -17.00
C GLU A 215 -5.23 -5.93 -17.95
N LEU A 216 -5.58 -5.66 -19.20
CA LEU A 216 -5.77 -6.68 -20.23
C LEU A 216 -4.47 -7.44 -20.46
N LYS A 217 -3.33 -6.74 -20.60
CA LYS A 217 -2.00 -7.36 -20.70
C LYS A 217 -1.71 -8.29 -19.52
N ILE A 218 -2.04 -7.86 -18.29
CA ILE A 218 -1.87 -8.71 -17.10
C ILE A 218 -2.74 -9.96 -17.23
N LEU A 219 -4.03 -9.85 -17.54
CA LEU A 219 -4.92 -11.01 -17.70
C LEU A 219 -4.45 -11.97 -18.79
N THR A 220 -3.97 -11.46 -19.92
CA THR A 220 -3.39 -12.30 -20.97
C THR A 220 -2.21 -13.12 -20.43
N SER A 221 -1.34 -12.50 -19.63
CA SER A 221 -0.23 -13.22 -18.99
C SER A 221 -0.69 -14.24 -17.94
N LEU A 222 -1.76 -13.96 -17.21
CA LEU A 222 -2.35 -14.86 -16.21
C LEU A 222 -3.14 -16.02 -16.83
N SER A 223 -3.56 -15.88 -18.10
CA SER A 223 -4.36 -16.91 -18.80
C SER A 223 -3.64 -18.24 -18.99
N ALA A 224 -2.31 -18.23 -18.90
CA ALA A 224 -1.52 -19.46 -18.88
C ALA A 224 -1.79 -20.34 -17.63
N ARG A 225 -2.43 -19.79 -16.59
CA ARG A 225 -2.68 -20.47 -15.29
C ARG A 225 -4.16 -20.63 -14.96
N ARG A 226 -5.02 -19.70 -15.38
CA ARG A 226 -6.47 -19.72 -15.15
C ARG A 226 -7.17 -19.15 -16.38
N ASP A 227 -8.29 -19.72 -16.79
CA ASP A 227 -9.09 -19.11 -17.85
C ASP A 227 -9.60 -17.72 -17.41
N CYS A 228 -9.13 -16.68 -18.10
CA CYS A 228 -9.50 -15.29 -17.85
C CYS A 228 -10.36 -14.71 -19.00
N SER A 229 -10.85 -15.52 -19.94
CA SER A 229 -11.49 -15.06 -21.18
C SER A 229 -12.69 -14.15 -20.93
N VAL A 230 -13.53 -14.46 -19.93
CA VAL A 230 -14.67 -13.61 -19.54
C VAL A 230 -14.20 -12.22 -19.12
N TYR A 231 -13.16 -12.14 -18.29
CA TYR A 231 -12.62 -10.87 -17.80
C TYR A 231 -11.89 -10.08 -18.88
N GLN A 232 -11.24 -10.76 -19.82
CA GLN A 232 -10.65 -10.13 -20.99
C GLN A 232 -11.71 -9.51 -21.88
N ASN A 233 -12.82 -10.22 -22.13
CA ASN A 233 -13.94 -9.69 -22.92
C ASN A 233 -14.55 -8.44 -22.28
N ILE A 234 -14.70 -8.41 -20.95
CA ILE A 234 -15.17 -7.20 -20.24
C ILE A 234 -14.25 -5.99 -20.49
N LEU A 235 -12.93 -6.19 -20.44
CA LEU A 235 -11.98 -5.11 -20.73
C LEU A 235 -11.98 -4.72 -22.20
N LEU A 236 -12.08 -5.69 -23.12
CA LEU A 236 -12.18 -5.42 -24.56
C LEU A 236 -13.43 -4.61 -24.90
N ASP A 237 -14.59 -5.00 -24.38
CA ASP A 237 -15.84 -4.25 -24.58
C ASP A 237 -15.72 -2.83 -24.05
N THR A 238 -15.12 -2.67 -22.86
CA THR A 238 -14.85 -1.35 -22.27
C THR A 238 -13.95 -0.50 -23.17
N LEU A 239 -12.83 -1.06 -23.65
CA LEU A 239 -11.89 -0.38 -24.53
C LEU A 239 -12.52 -0.04 -25.89
N LEU A 240 -13.26 -0.97 -26.49
CA LEU A 240 -13.89 -0.80 -27.81
C LEU A 240 -15.09 0.15 -27.78
N SER A 241 -15.72 0.34 -26.62
CA SER A 241 -16.75 1.37 -26.43
C SER A 241 -16.19 2.79 -26.49
N PHE A 242 -14.92 2.97 -26.12
CA PHE A 242 -14.23 4.27 -26.13
C PHE A 242 -13.37 4.48 -27.39
N TYR A 243 -12.59 3.47 -27.79
CA TYR A 243 -11.73 3.51 -28.97
C TYR A 243 -12.54 3.38 -30.25
N THR A 244 -13.02 4.53 -30.74
CA THR A 244 -13.70 4.62 -32.03
C THR A 244 -12.71 4.66 -33.19
N GLN A 245 -13.13 4.16 -34.36
CA GLN A 245 -12.32 4.21 -35.59
C GLN A 245 -11.88 5.64 -35.96
N ARG A 246 -12.68 6.66 -35.61
CA ARG A 246 -12.38 8.06 -35.93
C ARG A 246 -11.32 8.68 -35.04
N HIS A 247 -11.30 8.34 -33.74
CA HIS A 247 -10.44 9.02 -32.77
C HIS A 247 -9.22 8.19 -32.37
N PHE A 248 -9.34 6.86 -32.36
CA PHE A 248 -8.28 5.94 -31.95
C PHE A 248 -8.18 4.71 -32.88
N PRO A 249 -8.05 4.89 -34.23
CA PRO A 249 -8.10 3.78 -35.19
C PRO A 249 -7.05 2.70 -34.93
N VAL A 250 -5.82 3.09 -34.63
CA VAL A 250 -4.70 2.16 -34.40
C VAL A 250 -4.88 1.37 -33.11
N ARG A 251 -5.27 2.04 -32.01
CA ARG A 251 -5.52 1.37 -30.72
C ARG A 251 -6.77 0.48 -30.74
N ARG A 252 -7.76 0.78 -31.58
CA ARG A 252 -8.94 -0.06 -31.79
C ARG A 252 -8.61 -1.33 -32.58
N ALA A 253 -7.77 -1.20 -33.61
CA ALA A 253 -7.42 -2.31 -34.49
C ALA A 253 -6.50 -3.34 -33.80
N ARG A 254 -5.67 -2.86 -32.87
CA ARG A 254 -4.83 -3.67 -31.99
C ARG A 254 -5.64 -4.26 -30.85
#